data_AF-A0A368DH53-F1
#
_entry.id   AF-A0A368DH53-F1
#
_cell.length_a   1.000
_cell.length_b   1.000
_cell.length_c   1.000
_cell.angle_alpha   90.00
_cell.angle_beta   90.00
_cell.angle_gamma   90.00
#
_symmetry.space_group_name_H-M   'P 1'
#
loop_
_entity.id
_entity.type
_entity.pdbx_description
1 polymer ?
#
loop_
_entity_poly.entity_id
_entity_poly.type
_entity_poly.pdbx_seq_one_letter_code
_entity_poly.pdbx_strand_id
1 'polypeptide(L)'
;MKRILLFSTILLALISNNYLNSQTSNHVFDKSDSVIIRELYNMALSEGESYENLRYLCKEIGARITGSTEAQMAVEWGQKIMTEYGF
;
A
#
# COMPACT_ATOMS: atom_id res chain seq x y z
N MET A 1 -23.30 -35.37 44.75
CA MET A 1 -22.36 -34.24 44.64
C MET A 1 -21.29 -34.46 43.56
N LYS A 2 -20.57 -35.60 43.54
CA LYS A 2 -19.53 -35.90 42.53
C LYS A 2 -20.03 -35.89 41.07
N ARG A 3 -21.26 -36.37 40.80
CA ARG A 3 -21.85 -36.37 39.45
C ARG A 3 -22.15 -34.97 38.90
N ILE A 4 -22.56 -34.02 39.75
CA ILE A 4 -22.82 -32.63 39.34
C ILE A 4 -21.53 -31.88 39.01
N LEU A 5 -20.45 -32.14 39.76
CA LEU A 5 -19.13 -31.58 39.46
C LEU A 5 -18.57 -32.07 38.11
N LEU A 6 -18.80 -33.35 37.75
CA LEU A 6 -18.37 -33.92 36.47
C LEU A 6 -19.07 -33.27 35.26
N PHE A 7 -20.36 -32.92 35.38
CA PHE A 7 -21.06 -32.21 34.31
C PHE A 7 -20.57 -30.77 34.13
N SER A 8 -20.24 -30.08 35.24
CA SER A 8 -19.69 -28.72 35.19
C SER A 8 -18.33 -28.67 34.50
N THR A 9 -17.46 -29.67 34.71
CA THR A 9 -16.14 -29.72 34.06
C THR A 9 -16.24 -30.06 32.58
N ILE A 10 -17.21 -30.89 32.18
CA ILE A 10 -17.46 -31.22 30.77
C ILE A 10 -17.95 -29.98 30.00
N LEU A 11 -18.84 -29.19 30.61
CA LEU A 11 -19.35 -27.95 29.99
C LEU A 11 -18.23 -26.91 29.79
N LEU A 12 -17.33 -26.76 30.78
CA LEU A 12 -16.21 -25.82 30.69
C LEU A 12 -15.17 -26.22 29.62
N ALA A 13 -14.93 -27.53 29.43
CA ALA A 13 -14.03 -28.06 28.41
C ALA A 13 -14.57 -27.94 26.97
N LEU A 14 -15.89 -27.92 26.78
CA LEU A 14 -16.51 -27.70 25.47
C LEU A 14 -16.45 -26.22 25.06
N ILE A 15 -16.54 -25.32 26.03
CA ILE A 15 -16.49 -23.87 25.80
C ILE A 15 -15.07 -23.45 25.38
N SER A 16 -14.01 -23.97 26.03
CA SER A 16 -12.60 -23.59 25.77
C SER A 16 -12.07 -23.95 24.37
N ASN A 17 -12.56 -25.03 23.74
CA ASN A 17 -12.12 -25.45 22.40
C ASN A 17 -12.47 -24.45 21.29
N ASN A 18 -13.52 -23.64 21.48
CA ASN A 18 -13.94 -22.64 20.49
C ASN A 18 -13.17 -21.31 20.59
N TYR A 19 -12.48 -21.05 21.71
CA TYR A 19 -11.67 -19.84 21.88
C TYR A 19 -10.22 -20.00 21.38
N LEU A 20 -9.69 -21.23 21.35
CA LEU A 20 -8.34 -21.50 20.83
C LEU A 20 -8.26 -21.32 19.30
N ASN A 21 -9.35 -21.66 18.58
CA ASN A 21 -9.38 -21.55 17.12
C ASN A 21 -9.49 -20.10 16.61
N SER A 22 -9.86 -19.15 17.47
CA SER A 22 -9.99 -17.72 17.13
C SER A 22 -8.66 -16.96 17.16
N GLN A 23 -7.55 -17.60 17.56
CA GLN A 23 -6.24 -16.95 17.74
C GLN A 23 -5.16 -17.40 16.74
N THR A 24 -5.56 -17.90 15.56
CA THR A 24 -4.59 -18.01 14.46
C THR A 24 -4.66 -16.73 13.62
N SER A 25 -3.81 -15.76 13.94
CA SER A 25 -3.45 -14.70 13.01
C SER A 25 -2.60 -15.33 11.90
N ASN A 26 -3.26 -16.04 10.99
CA ASN A 26 -2.65 -16.49 9.75
C ASN A 26 -2.47 -15.22 8.90
N HIS A 27 -1.35 -14.52 9.07
CA HIS A 27 -0.90 -13.54 8.08
C HIS A 27 -0.43 -14.35 6.86
N VAL A 28 -1.39 -14.90 6.13
CA VAL A 28 -1.17 -15.42 4.78
C VAL A 28 -0.71 -14.21 3.99
N PHE A 29 0.59 -14.08 3.72
CA PHE A 29 1.03 -13.24 2.61
C PHE A 29 0.38 -13.86 1.39
N ASP A 30 -0.76 -13.28 1.01
CA ASP A 30 -1.53 -13.79 -0.10
C ASP A 30 -0.64 -13.68 -1.33
N LYS A 31 -0.58 -14.75 -2.14
CA LYS A 31 0.28 -14.76 -3.34
C LYS A 31 -0.08 -13.60 -4.28
N SER A 32 -1.26 -13.02 -4.11
CA SER A 32 -1.72 -11.78 -4.75
C SER A 32 -0.72 -10.62 -4.60
N ASP A 33 -0.16 -10.38 -3.42
CA ASP A 33 0.51 -9.11 -3.15
C ASP A 33 1.87 -9.04 -3.86
N SER A 34 2.61 -10.14 -3.84
CA SER A 34 3.90 -10.23 -4.56
C SER A 34 3.71 -10.14 -6.07
N VAL A 35 2.58 -10.62 -6.60
CA VAL A 35 2.25 -10.50 -8.02
C VAL A 35 1.90 -9.06 -8.36
N ILE A 36 1.07 -8.40 -7.55
CA ILE A 36 0.70 -6.99 -7.72
C ILE A 36 1.94 -6.08 -7.66
N ILE A 37 2.81 -6.27 -6.66
CA ILE A 37 4.05 -5.49 -6.55
C ILE A 37 4.94 -5.68 -7.78
N ARG A 38 5.07 -6.91 -8.27
CA ARG A 38 5.85 -7.20 -9.48
C ARG A 38 5.24 -6.55 -10.72
N GLU A 39 3.92 -6.55 -10.85
CA GLU A 39 3.22 -5.89 -11.96
C GLU A 39 3.39 -4.37 -11.91
N LEU A 40 3.21 -3.74 -10.75
CA LEU A 40 3.48 -2.31 -10.56
C LEU A 40 4.92 -1.96 -10.90
N TYR A 41 5.87 -2.77 -10.46
CA TYR A 41 7.29 -2.56 -10.73
C TYR A 41 7.60 -2.65 -12.23
N ASN A 42 7.05 -3.67 -12.90
CA ASN A 42 7.20 -3.83 -14.35
C ASN A 42 6.60 -2.63 -15.08
N MET A 43 5.35 -2.26 -14.76
CA MET A 43 4.66 -1.11 -15.36
C MET A 43 5.44 0.19 -15.17
N ALA A 44 5.96 0.45 -13.97
CA ALA A 44 6.74 1.66 -13.70
C ALA A 44 8.05 1.73 -14.51
N LEU A 45 8.65 0.59 -14.86
CA LEU A 45 9.88 0.54 -15.64
C LEU A 45 9.66 0.47 -17.16
N SER A 46 8.56 -0.13 -17.63
CA SER A 46 8.28 -0.28 -19.06
C SER A 46 7.42 0.86 -19.62
N GLU A 47 6.49 1.38 -18.83
CA GLU A 47 5.46 2.33 -19.25
C GLU A 47 5.50 3.64 -18.45
N GLY A 48 6.38 3.74 -17.44
CA GLY A 48 6.45 4.91 -16.58
C GLY A 48 7.03 6.14 -17.28
N GLU A 49 6.38 7.30 -17.10
CA GLU A 49 6.81 8.59 -17.66
C GLU A 49 7.80 9.36 -16.76
N SER A 50 8.23 8.76 -15.63
CA SER A 50 9.03 9.44 -14.60
C SER A 50 10.36 9.99 -15.14
N TYR A 51 11.01 9.27 -16.05
CA TYR A 51 12.27 9.70 -16.65
C TYR A 51 12.10 10.90 -17.57
N GLU A 52 11.09 10.88 -18.44
CA GLU A 52 10.81 12.00 -19.35
C GLU A 52 10.32 13.23 -18.60
N ASN A 53 9.50 13.04 -17.56
CA ASN A 53 9.09 14.11 -16.65
C ASN A 53 10.31 14.77 -15.97
N LEU A 54 11.24 13.98 -15.43
CA LEU A 54 12.48 14.50 -14.87
C LEU A 54 13.36 15.19 -15.93
N ARG A 55 13.44 14.63 -17.13
CA ARG A 55 14.20 15.19 -18.25
C ARG A 55 13.65 16.56 -18.64
N TYR A 56 12.33 16.69 -18.79
CA TYR A 56 11.67 17.96 -19.08
C TYR A 56 11.97 19.01 -18.00
N LEU A 57 11.80 18.65 -16.73
CA LEU A 57 12.13 19.53 -15.60
C LEU A 57 13.59 20.01 -15.62
N CYS A 58 14.53 19.15 -16.02
CA CYS A 58 15.95 19.49 -16.03
C CYS A 58 16.41 20.22 -17.31
N LYS A 59 15.79 19.96 -18.46
CA LYS A 59 16.21 20.50 -19.76
C LYS A 59 15.42 21.72 -20.20
N GLU A 60 14.11 21.74 -19.93
CA GLU A 60 13.23 22.83 -20.37
C GLU A 60 13.05 23.89 -19.27
N ILE A 61 12.90 23.48 -18.00
CA ILE A 61 12.75 24.43 -16.88
C ILE A 61 14.09 24.81 -16.25
N GLY A 62 14.94 23.82 -15.95
CA GLY A 62 16.26 24.07 -15.38
C GLY A 62 16.27 24.27 -13.86
N ALA A 63 17.10 25.21 -13.37
CA ALA A 63 17.39 25.36 -11.94
C ALA A 63 16.24 26.07 -11.19
N ARG A 64 15.66 25.40 -10.19
CA ARG A 64 14.47 25.86 -9.45
C ARG A 64 14.84 26.40 -8.07
N ILE A 65 15.53 27.53 -8.04
CA ILE A 65 15.86 28.21 -6.78
C ILE A 65 14.57 28.85 -6.23
N THR A 66 14.32 28.72 -4.93
CA THR A 66 13.12 29.28 -4.30
C THR A 66 12.95 30.77 -4.62
N GLY A 67 11.78 31.14 -5.13
CA GLY A 67 11.45 32.52 -5.51
C GLY A 67 11.90 32.93 -6.92
N SER A 68 12.51 32.03 -7.70
CA SER A 68 12.84 32.27 -9.11
C SER A 68 11.63 32.01 -10.02
N THR A 69 11.71 32.53 -11.25
CA THR A 69 10.69 32.30 -12.28
C THR A 69 10.58 30.82 -12.65
N GLU A 70 11.70 30.11 -12.71
CA GLU A 70 11.78 28.68 -13.03
C GLU A 70 11.12 27.82 -11.95
N ALA A 71 11.20 28.24 -10.67
CA ALA A 71 10.50 27.56 -9.59
C ALA A 71 8.97 27.67 -9.76
N GLN A 72 8.46 28.84 -10.16
CA GLN A 72 7.04 29.03 -10.47
C GLN A 72 6.61 28.20 -11.69
N MET A 73 7.41 28.21 -12.76
CA MET A 73 7.16 27.40 -13.96
C MET A 73 7.07 25.90 -13.64
N ALA A 74 7.89 25.40 -12.71
CA ALA A 74 7.84 24.00 -12.30
C ALA A 74 6.55 23.66 -11.54
N VAL A 75 6.03 24.58 -10.73
CA VAL A 75 4.74 24.41 -10.03
C VAL A 75 3.60 24.37 -11.04
N GLU A 76 3.56 25.32 -11.97
CA GLU A 76 2.54 25.39 -13.02
C GLU A 76 2.57 24.15 -13.94
N TRP A 77 3.78 23.71 -14.31
CA TRP A 77 3.96 22.47 -15.05
C TRP A 77 3.46 21.26 -14.25
N GLY A 78 3.79 21.16 -12.96
CA GLY A 78 3.33 20.05 -12.12
C GLY A 78 1.80 20.02 -12.00
N GLN A 79 1.18 21.19 -11.82
CA GLN A 79 -0.29 21.31 -11.82
C GLN A 79 -0.89 20.84 -13.15
N LYS A 80 -0.30 21.25 -14.28
CA LYS A 80 -0.74 20.83 -15.61
C LYS A 80 -0.69 19.30 -15.76
N ILE A 81 0.43 18.68 -15.43
CA ILE A 81 0.60 17.21 -15.54
C ILE A 81 -0.42 16.46 -14.68
N MET A 82 -0.64 16.91 -13.43
CA MET A 82 -1.64 16.30 -12.56
C MET A 82 -3.06 16.41 -13.14
N THR A 83 -3.39 17.57 -13.73
CA THR A 83 -4.68 17.78 -14.41
C THR A 83 -4.82 16.86 -15.62
N GLU A 84 -3.76 16.70 -16.42
CA GLU A 84 -3.74 15.80 -17.59
C GLU A 84 -3.93 14.32 -17.19
N TYR A 85 -3.40 13.92 -16.04
CA TYR A 85 -3.62 12.60 -15.46
C TYR A 85 -5.00 12.42 -14.79
N GLY A 86 -5.81 13.49 -14.72
CA GLY A 86 -7.16 13.44 -14.17
C GLY A 86 -7.26 13.58 -12.65
N PHE A 87 -6.24 14.18 -12.01
CA PHE A 87 -6.24 14.53 -10.58
C PHE A 87 -6.76 15.95 -10.32
#